data_AF-A0A6G2QBQ7-F1
#
_entry.id   AF-A0A6G2QBQ7-F1
#
_cell.length_a   1.000
_cell.length_b   1.000
_cell.length_c   1.000
_cell.angle_alpha   90.00
_cell.angle_beta   90.00
_cell.angle_gamma   90.00
#
_symmetry.space_group_name_H-M   'P 1'
#
loop_
_entity.id
_entity.type
_entity.pdbx_description
1 polymer ?
#
loop_
_entity_poly.entity_id
_entity_poly.type
_entity_poly.pdbx_seq_one_letter_code
_entity_poly.pdbx_strand_id
1 'polypeptide(L)'
;LAARKPVDPDAHPDDVDVRFAPSVSPWLPVAVPAWVTEGVLRYLRGAELAYGAFDFAEDADGVWWFLECNQSGQFGFVEMDTGQPIAATIAEWLAADGLSADGCTNTATGAGC
;
A
#
# COMPACT_ATOMS: atom_id res chain seq x y z
N LEU A 1 -3.76 0.27 1.35
CA LEU A 1 -3.85 1.65 1.88
C LEU A 1 -3.31 2.58 0.81
N ALA A 2 -4.03 3.64 0.48
CA ALA A 2 -3.65 4.57 -0.58
C ALA A 2 -4.14 5.98 -0.26
N ALA A 3 -3.42 6.98 -0.73
CA ALA A 3 -3.83 8.36 -0.62
C ALA A 3 -3.53 9.11 -1.92
N ARG A 4 -4.28 10.18 -2.16
CA ARG A 4 -4.08 11.10 -3.27
C ARG A 4 -3.81 12.49 -2.74
N LYS A 5 -2.97 13.24 -3.46
CA LYS A 5 -2.86 14.68 -3.31
C LYS A 5 -3.70 15.34 -4.40
N PRO A 6 -4.73 16.14 -4.07
CA PRO A 6 -5.47 16.88 -5.09
C PRO A 6 -4.53 17.84 -5.84
N VAL A 7 -4.69 17.90 -7.16
CA VAL A 7 -3.99 18.85 -8.02
C VAL A 7 -5.05 19.76 -8.64
N ASP A 8 -4.78 21.06 -8.64
CA ASP A 8 -5.67 22.03 -9.29
C ASP A 8 -5.70 21.77 -10.80
N PRO A 9 -6.86 21.85 -11.48
CA PRO A 9 -6.93 21.69 -12.94
C PRO A 9 -6.00 22.63 -13.73
N ASP A 10 -5.68 23.80 -13.16
CA ASP A 10 -4.77 24.80 -13.75
C ASP A 10 -3.35 24.73 -13.16
N ALA A 11 -3.02 23.66 -12.41
CA ALA A 11 -1.69 23.48 -11.82
C ALA A 11 -0.58 23.40 -12.87
N HIS A 12 0.63 23.79 -12.47
CA HIS A 12 1.77 23.71 -13.37
C HIS A 12 2.10 22.23 -13.66
N PRO A 13 2.58 21.86 -14.86
CA PRO A 13 2.93 20.46 -15.17
C PRO A 13 3.91 19.81 -14.18
N ASP A 14 4.78 20.60 -13.56
CA ASP A 14 5.71 20.11 -12.53
C ASP A 14 5.03 19.76 -11.19
N ASP A 15 3.80 20.22 -10.96
CA ASP A 15 3.03 19.93 -9.74
C ASP A 15 2.46 18.50 -9.72
N VAL A 16 2.59 17.75 -10.83
CA VAL A 16 2.23 16.33 -10.90
C VAL A 16 3.18 15.49 -10.03
N ASP A 17 4.44 15.90 -9.91
CA ASP A 17 5.43 15.24 -9.07
C ASP A 17 5.49 15.92 -7.70
N VAL A 18 5.14 15.15 -6.66
CA VAL A 18 5.04 15.64 -5.28
C VAL A 18 6.35 16.16 -4.71
N ARG A 19 7.49 15.83 -5.31
CA ARG A 19 8.81 16.36 -4.94
C ARG A 19 8.96 17.84 -5.29
N PHE A 20 8.22 18.31 -6.29
CA PHE A 20 8.24 19.69 -6.76
C PHE A 20 6.95 20.46 -6.41
N ALA A 21 5.85 19.73 -6.16
CA ALA A 21 4.56 20.33 -5.85
C ALA A 21 4.52 21.00 -4.45
N PRO A 22 3.95 22.21 -4.31
CA PRO A 22 3.76 22.88 -3.03
C PRO A 22 2.99 22.00 -2.04
N SER A 23 3.43 21.94 -0.78
CA SER A 23 2.74 21.19 0.29
C SER A 23 1.56 21.97 0.88
N VAL A 24 0.67 22.44 0.03
CA VAL A 24 -0.45 23.33 0.39
C VAL A 24 -1.74 22.60 0.77
N SER A 25 -1.82 21.30 0.52
CA SER A 25 -3.00 20.48 0.83
C SER A 25 -2.57 19.12 1.38
N PRO A 26 -3.31 18.58 2.37
CA PRO A 26 -3.03 17.28 2.93
C PRO A 26 -3.32 16.17 1.92
N TRP A 27 -2.70 15.01 2.16
CA TRP A 27 -3.09 13.77 1.48
C TRP A 27 -4.48 13.32 1.93
N LEU A 28 -5.26 12.76 1.01
CA LEU A 28 -6.61 12.27 1.27
C LEU A 28 -6.70 10.77 0.94
N PRO A 29 -7.42 9.96 1.75
CA PRO A 29 -7.68 8.56 1.39
C PRO A 29 -8.32 8.44 0.01
N VAL A 30 -7.95 7.39 -0.72
CA VAL A 30 -8.53 7.10 -2.04
C VAL A 30 -8.84 5.61 -2.19
N ALA A 31 -9.98 5.32 -2.81
CA ALA A 31 -10.29 3.96 -3.26
C ALA A 31 -9.44 3.61 -4.48
N VAL A 32 -8.71 2.49 -4.39
CA VAL A 32 -7.88 2.00 -5.49
C VAL A 32 -8.73 1.13 -6.42
N PRO A 33 -8.71 1.36 -7.75
CA PRO A 33 -9.37 0.47 -8.69
C PRO A 33 -8.89 -0.98 -8.54
N ALA A 34 -9.78 -1.95 -8.69
CA ALA A 34 -9.46 -3.37 -8.46
C ALA A 34 -8.28 -3.86 -9.31
N TRP A 35 -8.24 -3.46 -10.59
CA TRP A 35 -7.17 -3.82 -11.51
C TRP A 35 -5.79 -3.26 -11.11
N VAL A 36 -5.74 -2.06 -10.50
CA VAL A 36 -4.50 -1.49 -9.95
C VAL A 36 -4.05 -2.33 -8.76
N THR A 37 -4.98 -2.67 -7.86
CA THR A 37 -4.69 -3.52 -6.69
C THR A 37 -4.11 -4.87 -7.12
N GLU A 38 -4.73 -5.52 -8.12
CA GLU A 38 -4.25 -6.78 -8.67
C GLU A 38 -2.84 -6.65 -9.28
N GLY A 39 -2.59 -5.56 -10.01
CA GLY A 39 -1.29 -5.25 -10.59
C GLY A 39 -0.19 -5.07 -9.54
N VAL A 40 -0.46 -4.29 -8.50
CA VAL A 40 0.46 -4.06 -7.36
C VAL A 40 0.78 -5.38 -6.65
N LEU A 41 -0.23 -6.19 -6.34
CA LEU A 41 -0.03 -7.49 -5.69
C LEU A 41 0.75 -8.46 -6.59
N ARG A 42 0.53 -8.43 -7.91
CA ARG A 42 1.32 -9.22 -8.86
C ARG A 42 2.77 -8.74 -8.90
N TYR A 43 3.01 -7.44 -8.87
CA TYR A 43 4.34 -6.86 -8.83
C TYR A 43 5.11 -7.31 -7.58
N LEU A 44 4.52 -7.14 -6.39
CA LEU A 44 5.15 -7.53 -5.12
C LEU A 44 5.53 -9.02 -5.11
N ARG A 45 4.65 -9.90 -5.59
CA ARG A 45 4.95 -11.34 -5.71
C ARG A 45 6.08 -11.61 -6.69
N GLY A 46 6.09 -10.96 -7.86
CA GLY A 46 7.12 -11.16 -8.88
C GLY A 46 8.49 -10.58 -8.51
N ALA A 47 8.51 -9.53 -7.68
CA ALA A 47 9.72 -8.88 -7.20
C ALA A 47 10.20 -9.40 -5.83
N GLU A 48 9.49 -10.36 -5.24
CA GLU A 48 9.77 -10.92 -3.91
C GLU A 48 9.82 -9.87 -2.80
N LEU A 49 8.96 -8.84 -2.90
CA LEU A 49 8.87 -7.76 -1.93
C LEU A 49 7.72 -8.01 -0.95
N ALA A 50 8.03 -7.97 0.34
CA ALA A 50 7.02 -7.92 1.40
C ALA A 50 6.31 -6.57 1.48
N TYR A 51 6.98 -5.50 1.03
CA TYR A 51 6.50 -4.13 1.10
C TYR A 51 7.03 -3.30 -0.08
N GLY A 52 6.24 -2.32 -0.51
CA GLY A 52 6.66 -1.24 -1.40
C GLY A 52 5.67 -0.08 -1.34
N ALA A 53 6.16 1.15 -1.46
CA ALA A 53 5.34 2.31 -1.74
C ALA A 53 5.23 2.49 -3.26
N PHE A 54 4.02 2.60 -3.78
CA PHE A 54 3.76 2.67 -5.22
C PHE A 54 3.23 4.05 -5.57
N ASP A 55 3.89 4.70 -6.52
CA ASP A 55 3.51 6.03 -6.99
C ASP A 55 2.75 5.93 -8.31
N PHE A 56 1.63 6.65 -8.37
CA PHE A 56 0.78 6.75 -9.54
C PHE A 56 0.45 8.21 -9.83
N ALA A 57 0.35 8.56 -11.11
CA ALA A 57 -0.33 9.77 -11.56
C ALA A 57 -1.72 9.39 -12.08
N GLU A 58 -2.74 10.20 -11.77
CA GLU A 58 -4.08 10.08 -12.36
C GLU A 58 -4.28 11.25 -13.34
N ASP A 59 -4.64 10.97 -14.58
CA ASP A 59 -4.96 12.03 -15.54
C ASP A 59 -6.42 12.50 -15.44
N ALA A 60 -6.78 13.50 -16.24
CA ALA A 60 -8.12 14.10 -16.23
C ALA A 60 -9.25 13.13 -16.64
N ASP A 61 -8.91 12.04 -17.33
CA ASP A 61 -9.85 10.98 -17.72
C ASP A 61 -9.96 9.88 -16.65
N GLY A 62 -9.23 10.00 -15.53
CA GLY A 62 -9.19 9.04 -14.44
C GLY A 62 -8.32 7.82 -14.73
N VAL A 63 -7.40 7.91 -15.71
CA VAL A 63 -6.45 6.83 -16.00
C VAL A 63 -5.29 6.90 -15.02
N TRP A 64 -4.95 5.74 -14.43
CA TRP A 64 -3.85 5.61 -13.48
C TRP A 64 -2.57 5.15 -14.19
N TRP A 65 -1.56 6.01 -14.16
CA TRP A 65 -0.23 5.78 -14.73
C TRP A 65 0.72 5.36 -13.62
N PHE A 66 1.22 4.12 -13.68
CA PHE A 66 2.27 3.65 -12.77
C PHE A 66 3.59 4.39 -13.04
N LEU A 67 4.18 4.96 -11.99
CA LEU A 67 5.45 5.68 -12.08
C LEU A 67 6.60 4.84 -11.53
N GLU A 68 6.52 4.48 -10.24
CA GLU A 68 7.55 3.67 -9.60
C GLU A 68 7.06 2.86 -8.39
N CYS A 69 7.91 1.93 -7.96
CA CYS A 69 7.80 1.25 -6.68
C CYS A 69 9.07 1.49 -5.88
N ASN A 70 8.95 2.14 -4.72
CA ASN A 70 10.04 2.33 -3.76
C ASN A 70 9.94 1.26 -2.66
N GLN A 71 10.83 0.26 -2.71
CA GLN A 71 10.90 -0.84 -1.72
C GLN A 71 11.19 -0.39 -0.28
N SER A 72 11.67 0.85 -0.09
CA SER A 72 11.92 1.47 1.22
C SER A 72 11.14 2.78 1.37
N GLY A 73 10.01 2.90 0.66
CA GLY A 73 9.24 4.12 0.60
C GLY A 73 8.78 4.60 1.97
N GLN A 74 8.84 5.91 2.17
CA GLN A 74 8.32 6.53 3.38
C GLN A 74 6.79 6.57 3.29
N PHE A 75 6.11 6.21 4.38
CA PHE A 75 4.65 6.21 4.47
C PHE A 75 4.10 7.15 5.55
N GLY A 76 4.95 7.70 6.41
CA GLY A 76 4.53 8.43 7.62
C GLY A 76 3.65 9.64 7.32
N PHE A 77 3.93 10.38 6.23
CA PHE A 77 3.11 11.51 5.83
C PHE A 77 1.68 11.10 5.43
N VAL A 78 1.51 9.93 4.79
CA VAL A 78 0.19 9.40 4.44
C VAL A 78 -0.58 9.05 5.71
N GLU A 79 0.04 8.34 6.65
CA GLU A 79 -0.60 7.97 7.91
C GLU A 79 -1.02 9.21 8.72
N MET A 80 -0.14 10.22 8.81
CA MET A 80 -0.41 11.47 9.52
C MET A 80 -1.60 12.23 8.94
N ASP A 81 -1.66 12.36 7.61
CA ASP A 81 -2.72 13.15 6.95
C ASP A 81 -4.05 12.39 6.85
N THR A 82 -4.00 11.06 6.70
CA THR A 82 -5.20 10.25 6.40
C THR A 82 -5.72 9.42 7.56
N GLY A 83 -4.92 9.24 8.63
CA GLY A 83 -5.24 8.34 9.74
C GLY A 83 -5.21 6.85 9.38
N GLN A 84 -4.73 6.48 8.18
CA GLN A 84 -4.61 5.08 7.77
C GLN A 84 -3.53 4.37 8.61
N PRO A 85 -3.80 3.16 9.15
CA PRO A 85 -2.93 2.51 10.16
C PRO A 85 -1.75 1.75 9.52
N ILE A 86 -0.96 2.42 8.67
CA ILE A 86 0.14 1.80 7.90
C ILE A 86 1.21 1.24 8.83
N ALA A 87 1.66 2.01 9.83
CA ALA A 87 2.66 1.60 10.79
C ALA A 87 2.19 0.39 11.61
N ALA A 88 0.92 0.40 12.04
CA ALA A 88 0.33 -0.70 12.77
C ALA A 88 0.25 -1.98 11.90
N THR A 89 -0.17 -1.87 10.65
CA THR A 89 -0.18 -3.02 9.71
C THR A 89 1.21 -3.60 9.49
N ILE A 90 2.24 -2.76 9.34
CA ILE A 90 3.63 -3.21 9.19
C ILE A 90 4.12 -3.90 10.47
N ALA A 91 3.84 -3.31 11.64
CA ALA A 91 4.22 -3.88 12.93
C ALA A 91 3.53 -5.22 13.18
N GLU A 92 2.24 -5.35 12.86
CA GLU A 92 1.49 -6.61 12.92
C GLU A 92 2.09 -7.66 12.00
N TRP A 93 2.45 -7.29 10.76
CA TRP A 93 3.11 -8.20 9.82
C TRP A 93 4.48 -8.67 10.34
N LEU A 94 5.31 -7.75 10.86
CA LEU A 94 6.62 -8.09 11.44
C LEU A 94 6.50 -8.95 12.71
N ALA A 95 5.44 -8.75 13.50
CA ALA A 95 5.17 -9.53 14.70
C ALA A 95 4.57 -10.91 14.41
N ALA A 96 4.14 -11.18 13.17
CA ALA A 96 3.39 -12.38 12.81
C ALA A 96 4.23 -13.68 12.75
N ASP A 97 5.55 -13.64 12.92
CA ASP A 97 6.38 -14.85 12.90
C ASP A 97 6.47 -15.56 14.26
N GLY A 98 5.54 -16.51 14.42
CA GLY A 98 5.48 -17.52 15.50
C GLY A 98 4.31 -18.50 15.42
N LEU A 99 3.31 -18.31 14.54
CA LEU A 99 2.14 -19.21 14.43
C LEU A 99 1.75 -19.50 12.97
N SER A 100 2.70 -19.94 12.15
CA SER A 100 2.39 -20.85 11.04
C SER A 100 2.88 -22.24 11.43
N ALA A 101 2.12 -22.89 12.30
CA ALA A 101 2.22 -24.32 12.52
C ALA A 101 1.51 -25.04 11.36
N ASP A 102 2.18 -25.17 10.22
CA ASP A 102 1.84 -26.23 9.28
C ASP A 102 2.30 -27.58 9.87
N GLY A 103 1.35 -28.28 10.50
CA GLY A 103 1.29 -29.74 10.60
C GLY A 103 2.01 -30.45 11.77
N CYS A 104 1.25 -30.93 12.76
CA CYS A 104 1.05 -32.37 12.99
C CYS A 104 0.11 -32.71 14.17
N THR A 105 -0.80 -33.65 13.89
CA THR A 105 -1.46 -34.63 14.77
C THR A 105 -2.42 -34.15 15.87
N ASN A 106 -3.71 -34.15 15.51
CA ASN A 106 -4.75 -34.57 16.45
C ASN A 106 -4.68 -36.11 16.59
N THR A 107 -3.80 -36.63 17.44
CA THR A 107 -4.02 -37.96 18.03
C THR A 107 -4.95 -37.77 19.21
N ALA A 108 -6.25 -37.83 18.92
CA ALA A 108 -7.28 -38.01 19.94
C ALA A 108 -7.00 -39.34 20.66
N THR A 109 -6.55 -39.22 21.90
CA THR A 109 -6.73 -40.22 22.93
C THR A 109 -8.23 -40.43 23.16
N GLY A 110 -8.71 -41.66 22.99
CA GLY A 110 -10.10 -42.02 23.32
C GLY A 110 -10.43 -43.46 22.98
N ALA A 111 -10.53 -44.29 24.02
CA ALA A 111 -10.74 -45.74 23.99
C ALA A 111 -12.12 -46.19 23.43
N GLY A 112 -12.20 -47.44 22.97
CA GLY A 112 -13.47 -48.16 22.77
C GLY A 112 -13.35 -49.48 21.98
N CYS A 113 -13.33 -50.60 22.73
CA CYS A 113 -13.42 -52.02 22.35
C CYS A 113 -12.25 -52.66 21.58
#